data_AF-A0A5Q4ECP7-F1
#
_entry.id   AF-A0A5Q4ECP7-F1
#
_cell.length_a   1.000
_cell.length_b   1.000
_cell.length_c   1.000
_cell.angle_alpha   90.00
_cell.angle_beta   90.00
_cell.angle_gamma   90.00
#
_symmetry.space_group_name_H-M   'P 1'
#
loop_
_entity.id
_entity.type
_entity.pdbx_description
1 polymer ?
#
loop_
_entity_poly.entity_id
_entity_poly.type
_entity_poly.pdbx_seq_one_letter_code
_entity_poly.pdbx_strand_id
1 'polypeptide(L)' 'TFGWLMGCRRLVRDYERSPETSETLIYLAMIRIMVRRLA' A
#
# COMPACT_ATOMS: atom_id res chain seq x y z
N THR A 1 9.42 -0.94 -9.01
CA THR A 1 8.14 -1.61 -8.68
C THR A 1 7.65 -1.37 -7.25
N PHE A 2 8.50 -1.12 -6.25
CA PHE A 2 8.06 -0.68 -4.90
C PHE A 2 8.05 0.84 -4.65
N GLY A 3 8.32 1.66 -5.66
CA GLY A 3 8.37 3.14 -5.51
C GLY A 3 7.06 3.79 -5.03
N TRP A 4 5.92 3.17 -5.33
CA TRP A 4 4.61 3.56 -4.81
C TRP A 4 4.47 3.40 -3.29
N LEU A 5 5.19 2.46 -2.66
CA LEU A 5 5.24 2.34 -1.20
C LEU A 5 6.08 3.46 -0.58
N MET A 6 7.17 3.87 -1.25
CA MET A 6 8.01 4.99 -0.78
C MET A 6 7.29 6.35 -0.82
N GLY A 7 6.29 6.52 -1.69
CA GLY A 7 5.43 7.71 -1.69
C GLY A 7 4.49 7.79 -0.47
N CYS A 8 4.16 6.64 0.11
CA CYS A 8 3.37 6.53 1.33
C CYS A 8 4.28 6.40 2.56
N ARG A 9 4.99 7.47 2.94
CA ARG A 9 5.80 7.52 4.19
C ARG A 9 5.07 7.03 5.43
N ARG A 10 3.74 7.14 5.45
CA ARG A 10 2.89 6.66 6.56
C ARG A 10 2.88 5.13 6.67
N LEU A 11 2.90 4.42 5.55
CA LEU A 11 2.90 2.95 5.47
C LEU A 11 4.21 2.35 5.98
N VAL A 12 5.34 2.99 5.70
CA VAL A 12 6.66 2.55 6.17
C VAL A 12 6.76 2.61 7.70
N ARG A 13 6.16 3.64 8.32
CA ARG A 13 6.19 3.81 9.79
C ARG A 13 5.13 3.00 10.54
N ASP A 14 4.01 2.70 9.88
CA ASP A 14 2.99 1.78 10.41
C ASP A 14 3.42 0.31 10.31
N TYR A 15 4.31 -0.04 9.37
CA TYR A 15 4.84 -1.40 9.23
C TYR A 15 5.52 -1.93 10.50
N GLU A 16 6.23 -1.07 11.24
CA GLU A 16 6.91 -1.45 12.48
C GLU A 16 5.95 -1.56 13.68
N ARG A 17 4.74 -1.00 13.58
CA ARG A 17 3.80 -0.88 14.72
C ARG A 17 2.58 -1.80 14.61
N SER A 18 2.08 -2.03 13.40
CA SER A 18 1.00 -2.97 13.11
C SER A 18 1.16 -3.56 11.71
N PRO A 19 1.83 -4.72 11.57
CA PRO A 19 1.99 -5.39 10.28
C PRO A 19 0.63 -5.71 9.62
N GLU A 20 -0.40 -5.98 10.42
CA GLU A 20 -1.77 -6.28 9.98
C GLU A 20 -2.41 -5.11 9.20
N THR A 21 -2.27 -3.89 9.70
CA THR A 21 -2.82 -2.69 9.06
C THR A 21 -2.05 -2.36 7.79
N SER A 22 -0.74 -2.61 7.77
CA SER A 22 0.11 -2.36 6.62
C SER A 22 -0.21 -3.28 5.44
N GLU A 23 -0.45 -4.56 5.72
CA GLU A 23 -0.86 -5.54 4.70
C GLU A 23 -2.20 -5.15 4.07
N THR A 24 -3.16 -4.71 4.87
CA THR A 24 -4.47 -4.21 4.40
C THR A 24 -4.31 -3.01 3.45
N LEU A 25 -3.41 -2.08 3.77
CA LEU A 25 -3.14 -0.90 2.94
C LEU A 25 -2.44 -1.27 1.62
N ILE A 26 -1.55 -2.26 1.63
CA ILE A 26 -0.91 -2.80 0.41
C ILE A 26 -1.97 -3.40 -0.52
N TYR A 27 -2.84 -4.28 0.01
CA TYR A 27 -3.92 -4.87 -0.77
C TYR A 27 -4.84 -3.81 -1.36
N LEU A 28 -5.25 -2.83 -0.55
CA LEU A 28 -6.11 -1.74 -1.01
C LEU A 28 -5.44 -0.89 -2.10
N ALA A 29 -4.15 -0.65 -1.99
CA ALA A 29 -3.39 0.08 -3.00
C ALA A 29 -3.27 -0.75 -4.30
N MET A 30 -3.04 -2.06 -4.20
CA MET A 30 -3.06 -3.00 -5.35
C MET A 30 -4.42 -2.99 -6.04
N ILE A 31 -5.51 -3.06 -5.28
CA ILE A 31 -6.89 -2.98 -5.80
C ILE A 31 -7.08 -1.68 -6.57
N ARG A 32 -6.67 -0.52 -6.02
CA ARG A 32 -6.78 0.78 -6.73
C ARG A 32 -6.02 0.79 -8.05
N ILE A 33 -4.84 0.18 -8.12
CA ILE A 33 -4.07 0.09 -9.37
C ILE A 33 -4.78 -0.82 -10.37
N MET A 34 -5.25 -1.99 -9.94
CA MET A 34 -5.96 -2.93 -10.81
C MET A 34 -7.25 -2.31 -11.36
N VAL A 35 -8.02 -1.62 -10.53
CA VAL A 35 -9.23 -0.89 -10.94
C VAL A 35 -8.91 0.20 -11.97
N ARG A 36 -7.85 0.99 -11.75
CA ARG A 36 -7.40 2.01 -12.72
C ARG A 36 -6.90 1.42 -14.04
N ARG A 37 -6.44 0.16 -14.04
CA ARG A 37 -6.02 -0.54 -15.27
C ARG A 37 -7.19 -1.19 -15.99
N LEU A 38 -8.32 -1.40 -15.32
CA LEU A 38 -9.54 -1.94 -15.90
C LEU A 38 -10.43 -0.86 -16.54
N ALA A 39 -10.27 0.39 -16.12
CA ALA A 39 -10.99 1.55 -16.62
C ALA A 39 -10.32 2.18 -17.85
#